data_AF-A0A4R6L374-F1
#
_entry.id   AF-A0A4R6L374-F1
#
_cell.length_a   1.000
_cell.length_b   1.000
_cell.length_c   1.000
_cell.angle_alpha   90.00
_cell.angle_beta   90.00
_cell.angle_gamma   90.00
#
_symmetry.space_group_name_H-M   'P 1'
#
loop_
_entity.id
_entity.type
_entity.pdbx_description
1 polymer ?
#
loop_
_entity_poly.entity_id
_entity_poly.type
_entity_poly.pdbx_seq_one_letter_code
_entity_poly.pdbx_strand_id
1 'polypeptide(L)'
;MTDTAACERLLTRLVAARWDDDEAEMLHETSRGALASEFFRRKAVWANALGVTRQWPFADIALLFDPSLETDPMWLERLQAAVGRELLPTVRKVVTDMFRWASLGDRPYVQFPEFDDPYEPMVQVFERGGEFLPGQGGIDLPIAGVAYRSLDFRLEQAPIPIDAATLAALDEKDRIQLEEAEARMAARHAEQSPQEPGTASD
;
A
#
# COMPACT_ATOMS: atom_id res chain seq x y z
N MET A 1 -4.37 20.81 -19.94
CA MET A 1 -3.03 20.31 -20.29
C MET A 1 -2.69 19.18 -19.33
N THR A 2 -2.22 18.06 -19.85
CA THR A 2 -1.76 16.91 -19.06
C THR A 2 -0.36 17.19 -18.51
N ASP A 3 -0.13 16.92 -17.23
CA ASP A 3 1.22 17.02 -16.64
C ASP A 3 2.02 15.73 -16.90
N THR A 4 2.59 15.64 -18.10
CA THR A 4 3.44 14.52 -18.50
C THR A 4 4.68 14.39 -17.60
N ALA A 5 5.20 15.48 -17.04
CA ALA A 5 6.37 15.43 -16.18
C ALA A 5 6.06 14.77 -14.83
N ALA A 6 4.87 15.00 -14.28
CA ALA A 6 4.39 14.29 -13.09
C ALA A 6 4.23 12.78 -13.37
N CYS A 7 3.69 12.40 -14.52
CA CYS A 7 3.59 10.99 -14.91
C CYS A 7 4.96 10.33 -15.06
N GLU A 8 5.96 10.99 -15.67
CA GLU A 8 7.33 10.45 -15.77
C GLU A 8 7.98 10.27 -14.40
N ARG A 9 7.77 11.21 -13.45
CA ARG A 9 8.27 11.06 -12.08
C ARG A 9 7.62 9.85 -11.38
N LEU A 10 6.31 9.69 -11.52
CA LEU A 10 5.60 8.55 -10.97
C LEU A 10 6.11 7.23 -11.59
N LEU A 11 6.23 7.17 -12.92
CA LEU A 11 6.76 5.99 -13.60
C LEU A 11 8.17 5.66 -13.12
N THR A 12 9.05 6.66 -12.96
CA THR A 12 10.42 6.46 -12.48
C THR A 12 10.44 5.78 -11.10
N ARG A 13 9.58 6.23 -10.18
CA ARG A 13 9.44 5.63 -8.85
C ARG A 13 8.92 4.19 -8.92
N LEU A 14 7.85 3.98 -9.66
CA LEU A 14 7.24 2.65 -9.81
C LEU A 14 8.17 1.66 -10.53
N VAL A 15 8.99 2.10 -11.48
CA VAL A 15 9.99 1.23 -12.13
C VAL A 15 11.14 0.87 -11.19
N ALA A 16 11.50 1.78 -10.27
CA ALA A 16 12.55 1.51 -9.28
C ALA A 16 12.07 0.61 -8.12
N ALA A 17 10.76 0.44 -7.95
CA ALA A 17 10.18 -0.47 -6.97
C ALA A 17 10.57 -1.93 -7.25
N ARG A 18 10.76 -2.71 -6.18
CA ARG A 18 11.13 -4.13 -6.26
C ARG A 18 9.89 -5.02 -6.19
N TRP A 19 9.19 -5.15 -7.32
CA TRP A 19 7.88 -5.81 -7.44
C TRP A 19 7.87 -7.31 -7.11
N ASP A 20 9.01 -7.99 -7.26
CA ASP A 20 9.14 -9.45 -7.07
C ASP A 20 10.18 -9.77 -5.97
N ASP A 21 10.29 -8.91 -4.97
CA ASP A 21 11.18 -9.09 -3.82
C ASP A 21 10.36 -9.54 -2.59
N ASP A 22 10.14 -10.85 -2.50
CA ASP A 22 9.38 -11.48 -1.42
C ASP A 22 9.98 -11.17 -0.04
N GLU A 23 11.30 -11.03 0.06
CA GLU A 23 11.99 -10.70 1.30
C GLU A 23 11.68 -9.27 1.74
N ALA A 24 11.75 -8.30 0.82
CA ALA A 24 11.36 -6.92 1.09
C ALA A 24 9.87 -6.79 1.43
N GLU A 25 9.02 -7.54 0.74
CA GLU A 25 7.59 -7.59 0.98
C GLU A 25 7.26 -8.07 2.40
N MET A 26 7.92 -9.13 2.87
CA MET A 26 7.77 -9.64 4.24
C MET A 26 8.38 -8.70 5.28
N LEU A 27 9.57 -8.13 5.00
CA LEU A 27 10.27 -7.23 5.91
C LEU A 27 9.47 -5.95 6.19
N HIS A 28 8.71 -5.47 5.20
CA HIS A 28 8.00 -4.20 5.28
C HIS A 28 6.49 -4.36 5.50
N GLU A 29 6.01 -5.54 5.91
CA GLU A 29 4.59 -5.84 5.97
C GLU A 29 3.80 -4.83 6.83
N THR A 30 4.29 -4.52 8.03
CA THR A 30 3.60 -3.62 8.96
C THR A 30 3.48 -2.20 8.42
N SER A 31 4.55 -1.65 7.84
CA SER A 31 4.51 -0.33 7.22
C SER A 31 3.71 -0.30 5.92
N ARG A 32 3.73 -1.36 5.11
CA ARG A 32 2.85 -1.50 3.92
C ARG A 32 1.38 -1.50 4.33
N GLY A 33 1.03 -2.18 5.42
CA GLY A 33 -0.32 -2.15 6.00
C GLY A 33 -0.71 -0.75 6.49
N ALA A 34 0.21 -0.03 7.14
CA ALA A 34 0.01 1.35 7.58
C ALA A 34 -0.21 2.31 6.40
N LEU A 35 0.58 2.18 5.34
CA LEU A 35 0.48 2.96 4.11
C LEU A 35 -0.83 2.69 3.36
N ALA A 36 -1.23 1.42 3.23
CA ALA A 36 -2.52 1.05 2.65
C ALA A 36 -3.70 1.61 3.47
N SER A 37 -3.59 1.62 4.79
CA SER A 37 -4.60 2.25 5.66
C SER A 37 -4.65 3.77 5.44
N GLU A 38 -3.50 4.42 5.33
CA GLU A 38 -3.39 5.86 5.05
C GLU A 38 -3.92 6.21 3.65
N PHE A 39 -3.69 5.37 2.65
CA PHE A 39 -4.28 5.49 1.32
C PHE A 39 -5.81 5.57 1.39
N PHE A 40 -6.44 4.63 2.11
CA PHE A 40 -7.89 4.67 2.29
C PHE A 40 -8.33 5.90 3.09
N ARG A 41 -7.60 6.29 4.14
CA ARG A 41 -7.91 7.51 4.90
C ARG A 41 -7.91 8.74 4.00
N ARG A 42 -6.85 8.96 3.21
CA ARG A 42 -6.75 10.10 2.29
C ARG A 42 -7.81 10.05 1.20
N LYS A 43 -8.05 8.89 0.59
CA LYS A 43 -9.15 8.75 -0.37
C LYS A 43 -10.51 9.08 0.24
N ALA A 44 -10.75 8.76 1.52
CA ALA A 44 -12.01 9.06 2.19
C ALA A 44 -12.17 10.58 2.39
N VAL A 45 -11.09 11.27 2.77
CA VAL A 45 -11.04 12.74 2.86
C VAL A 45 -11.40 13.38 1.52
N TRP A 46 -10.77 12.94 0.44
CA TRP A 46 -11.07 13.42 -0.92
C TRP A 46 -12.51 13.11 -1.34
N ALA A 47 -12.99 11.88 -1.12
CA ALA A 47 -14.35 11.49 -1.46
C ALA A 47 -15.41 12.30 -0.72
N ASN A 48 -15.16 12.62 0.55
CA ASN A 48 -16.03 13.47 1.36
C ASN A 48 -16.06 14.91 0.84
N ALA A 49 -14.90 15.51 0.57
CA ALA A 49 -14.80 16.88 0.08
C ALA A 49 -15.42 17.08 -1.30
N LEU A 50 -15.34 16.07 -2.16
CA LEU A 50 -15.96 16.06 -3.50
C LEU A 50 -17.44 15.62 -3.49
N GLY A 51 -18.00 15.27 -2.33
CA GLY A 51 -19.40 14.87 -2.20
C GLY A 51 -19.75 13.52 -2.84
N VAL A 52 -18.76 12.65 -3.07
CA VAL A 52 -18.93 11.35 -3.77
C VAL A 52 -18.93 10.15 -2.82
N THR A 53 -19.45 10.34 -1.61
CA THR A 53 -19.40 9.34 -0.51
C THR A 53 -19.99 7.97 -0.89
N ARG A 54 -20.95 7.92 -1.81
CA ARG A 54 -21.57 6.66 -2.31
C ARG A 54 -20.66 5.83 -3.21
N GLN A 55 -19.62 6.45 -3.78
CA GLN A 55 -18.65 5.78 -4.66
C GLN A 55 -17.41 5.32 -3.89
N TRP A 56 -17.37 5.54 -2.57
CA TRP A 56 -16.33 5.03 -1.68
C TRP A 56 -16.25 3.49 -1.70
N PRO A 57 -15.05 2.87 -1.70
CA PRO A 57 -13.71 3.43 -1.88
C PRO A 57 -13.24 3.49 -3.35
N PHE A 58 -14.11 3.17 -4.30
CA PHE A 58 -13.74 2.86 -5.69
C PHE A 58 -13.71 4.06 -6.64
N ALA A 59 -14.19 5.23 -6.20
CA ALA A 59 -14.21 6.45 -6.99
C ALA A 59 -12.82 6.77 -7.55
N ASP A 60 -12.74 6.95 -8.88
CA ASP A 60 -11.56 7.54 -9.51
C ASP A 60 -11.63 9.06 -9.31
N ILE A 61 -10.87 9.55 -8.33
CA ILE A 61 -10.90 10.94 -7.91
C ILE A 61 -10.46 11.87 -9.05
N ALA A 62 -9.57 11.41 -9.93
CA ALA A 62 -9.07 12.24 -11.01
C ALA A 62 -10.15 12.57 -12.05
N LEU A 63 -11.01 11.60 -12.36
CA LEU A 63 -12.15 11.78 -13.27
C LEU A 63 -13.23 12.71 -12.71
N LEU A 64 -13.23 12.98 -11.40
CA LEU A 64 -14.14 13.97 -10.79
C LEU A 64 -13.67 15.41 -11.04
N PHE A 65 -12.36 15.61 -11.19
CA PHE A 65 -11.78 16.90 -11.57
C PHE A 65 -11.87 17.14 -13.07
N ASP A 66 -11.64 16.10 -13.86
CA ASP A 66 -11.62 16.18 -15.31
C ASP A 66 -12.23 14.91 -15.91
N PRO A 67 -13.55 14.89 -16.16
CA PRO A 67 -14.21 13.73 -16.77
C PRO A 67 -13.73 13.40 -18.19
N SER A 68 -13.05 14.34 -18.84
CA SER A 68 -12.46 14.16 -20.17
C SER A 68 -11.03 13.60 -20.13
N LEU A 69 -10.51 13.34 -18.94
CA LEU A 69 -9.15 12.85 -18.75
C LEU A 69 -9.02 11.42 -19.30
N GLU A 70 -8.29 11.31 -20.39
CA GLU A 70 -7.82 10.03 -20.91
C GLU A 70 -6.47 9.68 -20.26
N THR A 71 -6.34 8.44 -19.80
CA THR A 71 -5.02 7.90 -19.44
C THR A 71 -4.38 7.37 -20.70
N ASP A 72 -3.21 7.90 -21.03
CA ASP A 72 -2.38 7.30 -22.06
C ASP A 72 -2.00 5.86 -21.62
N PRO A 73 -2.45 4.81 -22.33
CA PRO A 73 -2.15 3.43 -21.97
C PRO A 73 -0.64 3.14 -21.95
N MET A 74 0.16 3.95 -22.65
CA MET A 74 1.62 3.86 -22.67
C MET A 74 2.23 3.83 -21.26
N TRP A 75 1.67 4.54 -20.28
CA TRP A 75 2.22 4.54 -18.91
C TRP A 75 2.19 3.16 -18.27
N LEU A 76 1.06 2.47 -18.39
CA LEU A 76 0.89 1.13 -17.85
C LEU A 76 1.72 0.11 -18.63
N GLU A 77 1.76 0.24 -19.96
CA GLU A 77 2.59 -0.62 -20.82
C GLU A 77 4.07 -0.51 -20.49
N ARG A 78 4.59 0.72 -20.33
CA ARG A 78 5.98 0.98 -19.94
C ARG A 78 6.30 0.40 -18.57
N LEU A 79 5.40 0.54 -17.60
CA LEU A 79 5.58 -0.06 -16.28
C LEU A 79 5.61 -1.59 -16.36
N GLN A 80 4.62 -2.22 -17.00
CA GLN A 80 4.58 -3.68 -17.16
C GLN A 80 5.80 -4.22 -17.90
N ALA A 81 6.28 -3.52 -18.93
CA ALA A 81 7.50 -3.89 -19.64
C ALA A 81 8.74 -3.83 -18.74
N ALA A 82 8.83 -2.84 -17.84
CA ALA A 82 9.92 -2.71 -16.89
C ALA A 82 9.85 -3.75 -15.76
N VAL A 83 8.65 -4.06 -15.28
CA VAL A 83 8.40 -5.13 -14.29
C VAL A 83 8.64 -6.51 -14.90
N GLY A 84 8.48 -6.67 -16.22
CA GLY A 84 8.72 -7.93 -16.93
C GLY A 84 7.55 -8.91 -16.89
N ARG A 85 6.39 -8.49 -16.35
CA ARG A 85 5.14 -9.27 -16.31
C ARG A 85 3.91 -8.37 -16.29
N GLU A 86 2.75 -8.97 -16.52
CA GLU A 86 1.49 -8.27 -16.30
C GLU A 86 1.22 -8.05 -14.81
N LEU A 87 0.71 -6.87 -14.48
CA LEU A 87 0.21 -6.57 -13.13
C LEU A 87 -1.18 -7.17 -12.94
N LEU A 88 -1.51 -7.51 -11.70
CA LEU A 88 -2.84 -8.01 -11.35
C LEU A 88 -3.94 -6.98 -11.69
N PRO A 89 -5.17 -7.41 -12.05
CA PRO A 89 -6.24 -6.50 -12.47
C PRO A 89 -6.52 -5.35 -11.48
N THR A 90 -6.51 -5.63 -10.18
CA THR A 90 -6.73 -4.62 -9.13
C THR A 90 -5.56 -3.63 -9.05
N VAL A 91 -4.33 -4.13 -9.15
CA VAL A 91 -3.11 -3.31 -9.17
C VAL A 91 -3.10 -2.42 -10.41
N ARG A 92 -3.41 -2.95 -11.60
CA ARG A 92 -3.56 -2.17 -12.83
C ARG A 92 -4.55 -1.03 -12.68
N LYS A 93 -5.70 -1.29 -12.03
CA LYS A 93 -6.69 -0.25 -11.78
C LYS A 93 -6.11 0.86 -10.91
N VAL A 94 -5.51 0.51 -9.77
CA VAL A 94 -4.92 1.52 -8.85
C VAL A 94 -3.82 2.31 -9.54
N VAL A 95 -2.89 1.64 -10.23
CA VAL A 95 -1.83 2.30 -11.01
C VAL A 95 -2.39 3.23 -12.09
N THR A 96 -3.48 2.83 -12.76
CA THR A 96 -4.16 3.69 -13.75
C THR A 96 -4.72 4.94 -13.08
N ASP A 97 -5.42 4.78 -11.95
CA ASP A 97 -5.96 5.90 -11.17
C ASP A 97 -4.81 6.84 -10.70
N MET A 98 -3.64 6.30 -10.35
CA MET A 98 -2.44 7.06 -9.98
C MET A 98 -1.89 7.89 -11.13
N PHE A 99 -1.77 7.32 -12.34
CA PHE A 99 -1.33 8.07 -13.53
C PHE A 99 -2.34 9.13 -13.95
N ARG A 100 -3.65 8.88 -13.79
CA ARG A 100 -4.68 9.91 -13.98
C ARG A 100 -4.50 11.06 -13.01
N TRP A 101 -4.30 10.75 -11.74
CA TRP A 101 -4.06 11.77 -10.72
C TRP A 101 -2.81 12.59 -11.03
N ALA A 102 -1.68 11.94 -11.32
CA ALA A 102 -0.45 12.62 -11.71
C ALA A 102 -0.66 13.53 -12.93
N SER A 103 -1.46 13.09 -13.92
CA SER A 103 -1.80 13.87 -15.11
C SER A 103 -2.55 15.17 -14.80
N LEU A 104 -3.18 15.29 -13.63
CA LEU A 104 -3.81 16.53 -13.19
C LEU A 104 -2.80 17.62 -12.79
N GLY A 105 -1.57 17.24 -12.42
CA GLY A 105 -0.58 18.15 -11.85
C GLY A 105 -1.11 18.83 -10.60
N ASP A 106 -0.84 20.13 -10.46
CA ASP A 106 -1.24 20.89 -9.26
C ASP A 106 -2.72 21.27 -9.20
N ARG A 107 -3.51 20.96 -10.23
CA ARG A 107 -4.92 21.38 -10.34
C ARG A 107 -5.77 21.04 -9.10
N PRO A 108 -5.72 19.83 -8.52
CA PRO A 108 -6.52 19.49 -7.35
C PRO A 108 -6.17 20.37 -6.14
N TYR A 109 -4.90 20.72 -5.97
CA TYR A 109 -4.38 21.50 -4.84
C TYR A 109 -4.67 23.00 -4.97
N VAL A 110 -5.06 23.49 -6.14
CA VAL A 110 -5.61 24.85 -6.27
C VAL A 110 -6.95 24.97 -5.55
N GLN A 111 -7.76 23.92 -5.58
CA GLN A 111 -9.08 23.89 -4.93
C GLN A 111 -9.00 23.37 -3.49
N PHE A 112 -8.08 22.44 -3.20
CA PHE A 112 -7.90 21.82 -1.88
C PHE A 112 -6.42 21.87 -1.47
N PRO A 113 -5.89 23.06 -1.14
CA PRO A 113 -4.46 23.25 -0.87
C PRO A 113 -3.97 22.55 0.41
N GLU A 114 -4.86 22.26 1.34
CA GLU A 114 -4.57 21.57 2.59
C GLU A 114 -4.64 20.04 2.48
N PHE A 115 -4.98 19.50 1.31
CA PHE A 115 -5.17 18.06 1.13
C PHE A 115 -3.87 17.42 0.66
N ASP A 116 -3.49 16.33 1.33
CA ASP A 116 -2.39 15.49 0.90
C ASP A 116 -2.74 14.70 -0.37
N ASP A 117 -1.70 14.32 -1.12
CA ASP A 117 -1.83 13.42 -2.26
C ASP A 117 -2.49 12.09 -1.82
N PRO A 118 -3.62 11.70 -2.44
CA PRO A 118 -4.34 10.49 -2.07
C PRO A 118 -3.58 9.21 -2.39
N TYR A 119 -2.71 9.23 -3.40
CA TYR A 119 -2.03 8.06 -3.95
C TYR A 119 -0.59 7.89 -3.48
N GLU A 120 0.03 8.93 -2.92
CA GLU A 120 1.40 8.85 -2.37
C GLU A 120 1.61 7.64 -1.44
N PRO A 121 0.69 7.27 -0.52
CA PRO A 121 0.90 6.08 0.30
C PRO A 121 0.97 4.79 -0.52
N MET A 122 0.21 4.67 -1.62
CA MET A 122 0.27 3.49 -2.50
C MET A 122 1.55 3.45 -3.33
N VAL A 123 2.10 4.60 -3.73
CA VAL A 123 3.44 4.61 -4.35
C VAL A 123 4.45 3.98 -3.41
N GLN A 124 4.42 4.38 -2.13
CA GLN A 124 5.32 3.85 -1.12
C GLN A 124 5.05 2.38 -0.78
N VAL A 125 3.81 1.88 -0.88
CA VAL A 125 3.54 0.43 -0.75
C VAL A 125 4.37 -0.35 -1.78
N PHE A 126 4.37 0.10 -3.04
CA PHE A 126 5.14 -0.55 -4.10
C PHE A 126 6.65 -0.36 -3.92
N GLU A 127 7.12 0.84 -3.55
CA GLU A 127 8.55 1.11 -3.29
C GLU A 127 9.13 0.22 -2.18
N ARG A 128 8.26 -0.28 -1.30
CA ARG A 128 8.61 -1.17 -0.18
C ARG A 128 8.47 -2.66 -0.52
N GLY A 129 8.24 -2.97 -1.79
CA GLY A 129 8.24 -4.32 -2.34
C GLY A 129 6.85 -4.89 -2.56
N GLY A 130 6.76 -5.84 -3.48
CA GLY A 130 5.58 -6.68 -3.71
C GLY A 130 4.35 -5.98 -4.30
N GLU A 131 3.32 -6.79 -4.54
CA GLU A 131 1.97 -6.35 -4.91
C GLU A 131 1.00 -6.52 -3.74
N PHE A 132 -0.27 -6.18 -3.96
CA PHE A 132 -1.35 -6.56 -3.06
C PHE A 132 -2.41 -7.35 -3.84
N LEU A 133 -3.12 -8.22 -3.13
CA LEU A 133 -4.21 -9.01 -3.66
C LEU A 133 -5.55 -8.36 -3.33
N PRO A 134 -6.60 -8.57 -4.15
CA PRO A 134 -7.95 -8.21 -3.74
C PRO A 134 -8.42 -9.10 -2.59
N GLY A 135 -8.72 -8.48 -1.44
CA GLY A 135 -9.27 -9.17 -0.27
C GLY A 135 -10.79 -9.05 -0.16
N GLN A 136 -11.40 -9.80 0.76
CA GLN A 136 -12.82 -9.67 1.04
C GLN A 136 -13.11 -8.35 1.78
N GLY A 137 -13.55 -7.35 1.03
CA GLY A 137 -13.84 -6.02 1.58
C GLY A 137 -12.59 -5.23 1.95
N GLY A 138 -11.47 -5.47 1.26
CA GLY A 138 -10.20 -4.79 1.46
C GLY A 138 -9.17 -5.15 0.40
N ILE A 139 -7.90 -4.89 0.73
CA ILE A 139 -6.75 -5.46 0.03
C ILE A 139 -5.99 -6.37 0.99
N ASP A 140 -5.41 -7.43 0.45
CA ASP A 140 -4.59 -8.36 1.21
C ASP A 140 -3.12 -8.16 0.84
N LEU A 141 -2.30 -8.05 1.87
CA LEU A 141 -0.86 -8.19 1.85
C LEU A 141 -0.53 -9.65 2.28
N PRO A 142 0.71 -10.13 2.13
CA PRO A 142 1.05 -11.53 2.39
C PRO A 142 0.64 -12.07 3.75
N ILE A 143 0.69 -11.25 4.80
CA ILE A 143 0.41 -11.65 6.19
C ILE A 143 -0.86 -10.99 6.72
N ALA A 144 -1.20 -9.78 6.24
CA ALA A 144 -2.29 -8.98 6.77
C ALA A 144 -3.25 -8.42 5.70
N GLY A 145 -4.54 -8.34 6.06
CA GLY A 145 -5.56 -7.67 5.26
C GLY A 145 -5.85 -6.25 5.75
N VAL A 146 -5.95 -5.30 4.82
CA VAL A 146 -6.38 -3.91 5.08
C VAL A 146 -7.80 -3.72 4.54
N ALA A 147 -8.79 -3.78 5.45
CA ALA A 147 -10.19 -3.63 5.11
C ALA A 147 -10.55 -2.21 4.66
N TYR A 148 -11.46 -2.04 3.69
CA TYR A 148 -11.94 -0.73 3.23
C TYR A 148 -12.54 0.09 4.36
N ARG A 149 -13.38 -0.55 5.19
CA ARG A 149 -14.21 0.07 6.24
C ARG A 149 -15.17 1.14 5.70
N SER A 150 -16.04 1.67 6.57
CA SER A 150 -16.93 2.76 6.20
C SER A 150 -16.15 4.06 5.98
N LEU A 151 -16.73 4.98 5.21
CA LEU A 151 -16.16 6.31 5.00
C LEU A 151 -15.98 7.04 6.34
N ASP A 152 -17.00 7.06 7.20
CA ASP A 152 -16.94 7.71 8.52
C ASP A 152 -15.81 7.14 9.39
N PHE A 153 -15.65 5.82 9.40
CA PHE A 153 -14.55 5.18 10.12
C PHE A 153 -13.19 5.67 9.62
N ARG A 154 -13.02 5.83 8.31
CA ARG A 154 -11.77 6.35 7.73
C ARG A 154 -11.56 7.83 8.01
N LEU A 155 -12.61 8.63 8.05
CA LEU A 155 -12.51 10.05 8.39
C LEU A 155 -12.15 10.29 9.86
N GLU A 156 -12.57 9.40 10.77
CA GLU A 156 -12.26 9.50 12.20
C GLU A 156 -10.81 9.11 12.54
N GLN A 157 -10.10 8.47 11.62
CA GLN A 157 -8.71 8.07 11.85
C GLN A 157 -7.77 9.28 11.81
N ALA A 158 -6.88 9.36 12.79
CA ALA A 158 -5.76 10.29 12.73
C ALA A 158 -4.85 9.97 11.52
N PRO A 159 -4.24 10.98 10.88
CA PRO A 159 -3.23 10.75 9.85
C PRO A 159 -2.11 9.86 10.34
N ILE A 160 -1.74 8.87 9.54
CA ILE A 160 -0.57 8.03 9.79
C ILE A 160 0.63 8.73 9.12
N PRO A 161 1.70 9.06 9.87
CA PRO A 161 2.90 9.61 9.25
C PRO A 161 3.53 8.59 8.31
N ILE A 162 3.87 9.05 7.09
CA ILE A 162 4.46 8.22 6.03
C ILE A 162 5.90 8.62 5.71
N ASP A 163 6.56 9.34 6.62
CA ASP A 163 7.98 9.65 6.46
C ASP A 163 8.83 8.39 6.66
N ALA A 164 10.00 8.36 6.01
CA ALA A 164 10.86 7.18 5.99
C ALA A 164 11.29 6.71 7.39
N ALA A 165 11.48 7.64 8.35
CA ALA A 165 11.91 7.28 9.69
C ALA A 165 10.77 6.61 10.48
N THR A 166 9.55 7.12 10.36
CA THR A 166 8.37 6.48 10.97
C THR A 166 8.13 5.10 10.40
N LEU A 167 8.18 4.93 9.07
CA LEU A 167 7.96 3.64 8.44
C LEU A 167 9.03 2.62 8.84
N ALA A 168 10.31 3.00 8.79
CA ALA A 168 11.40 2.12 9.23
C ALA A 168 11.28 1.72 10.71
N ALA A 169 10.81 2.62 11.57
CA ALA A 169 10.57 2.32 12.98
C ALA A 169 9.42 1.32 13.18
N LEU A 170 8.40 1.33 12.30
CA LEU A 170 7.32 0.34 12.33
C LEU A 170 7.84 -1.05 11.98
N ASP A 171 8.65 -1.17 10.92
CA ASP A 171 9.21 -2.48 10.51
C ASP A 171 10.16 -3.03 11.55
N GLU A 172 11.03 -2.18 12.09
CA GLU A 172 11.99 -2.60 13.11
C GLU A 172 11.29 -3.09 14.38
N LYS A 173 10.20 -2.42 14.78
CA LYS A 173 9.39 -2.86 15.90
C LYS A 173 8.76 -4.23 15.63
N ASP A 174 8.21 -4.44 14.45
CA ASP A 174 7.58 -5.71 14.06
C ASP A 174 8.60 -6.85 14.05
N ARG A 175 9.78 -6.61 13.46
CA ARG A 175 10.91 -7.54 13.44
C ARG A 175 11.30 -7.99 14.86
N ILE A 176 11.48 -7.04 15.79
CA ILE A 176 11.79 -7.35 17.19
C ILE A 176 10.68 -8.19 17.84
N GLN A 177 9.41 -7.85 17.59
CA GLN A 177 8.28 -8.58 18.16
C GLN A 177 8.18 -10.03 17.65
N LEU A 178 8.47 -10.24 16.37
CA LEU A 178 8.53 -11.57 15.77
C LEU A 178 9.65 -12.41 16.37
N GLU A 179 10.87 -11.87 16.45
CA GLU A 179 12.03 -12.54 17.05
C GLU A 179 11.76 -12.94 18.51
N GLU A 180 11.15 -12.05 19.30
CA GLU A 180 10.73 -12.38 20.66
C GLU A 180 9.65 -13.46 20.71
N ALA A 181 8.69 -13.45 19.78
CA ALA A 181 7.64 -14.46 19.73
C ALA A 181 8.22 -15.84 19.39
N GLU A 182 9.14 -15.91 18.44
CA GLU A 182 9.86 -17.13 18.07
C GLU A 182 10.69 -17.67 19.23
N ALA A 183 11.46 -16.82 19.92
CA ALA A 183 12.23 -17.20 21.10
C ALA A 183 11.34 -17.76 22.21
N ARG A 184 10.16 -17.15 22.45
CA ARG A 184 9.17 -17.64 23.41
C ARG A 184 8.61 -19.01 23.02
N MET A 185 8.32 -19.22 21.73
CA MET A 185 7.83 -20.50 21.23
C MET A 185 8.89 -21.60 21.32
N ALA A 186 10.14 -21.29 20.99
CA ALA A 186 11.27 -22.22 21.11
C ALA A 186 11.52 -22.64 22.57
N ALA A 187 11.47 -21.70 23.52
CA ALA A 187 11.59 -21.99 24.95
C ALA A 187 10.47 -22.93 25.44
N ARG A 188 9.22 -22.66 25.04
CA ARG A 188 8.08 -23.54 25.37
C ARG A 188 8.24 -24.95 24.81
N HIS A 189 8.72 -25.09 23.57
CA HIS A 189 8.98 -26.40 22.97
C HIS A 189 10.08 -27.17 23.70
N ALA A 190 11.14 -26.49 24.15
CA ALA A 190 12.23 -27.10 24.91
C ALA A 190 11.78 -27.58 26.30
N GLU A 191 10.90 -26.82 26.98
CA GLU A 191 10.34 -27.20 28.29
C GLU A 191 9.34 -28.38 28.20
N GLN A 192 8.65 -28.52 27.07
CA GLN A 192 7.64 -29.56 26.85
C GLN A 192 8.20 -30.90 26.33
N SER A 193 9.51 -30.97 26.04
CA SER A 193 10.20 -32.20 25.64
C SER A 193 11.23 -32.65 26.69
N PRO A 194 10.82 -33.23 27.84
CA PRO A 194 11.77 -33.90 28.72
C PRO A 194 12.32 -35.13 28.00
N GLN A 195 13.65 -35.23 27.87
CA GLN A 195 14.32 -36.45 27.43
C GLN A 195 13.83 -37.64 28.27
N GLU A 196 13.23 -38.64 27.63
CA GLU A 196 13.04 -39.95 28.26
C GLU A 196 14.43 -40.48 28.69
N PRO A 197 14.65 -40.77 29.99
CA PRO A 197 15.90 -41.39 30.40
C PRO A 197 15.93 -42.79 29.81
N GLY A 198 16.83 -43.01 28.85
CA GLY A 198 17.09 -44.33 28.29
C GLY A 198 17.35 -45.32 29.42
N THR A 199 16.42 -46.22 29.64
CA THR A 199 16.61 -47.38 30.50
C THR A 199 17.67 -48.26 29.85
N ALA A 200 18.89 -48.16 30.36
CA ALA A 200 19.87 -49.23 30.26
C ALA A 200 19.33 -50.42 31.06
N SER A 201 19.15 -51.56 30.40
CA SER A 201 19.07 -52.86 31.06
C SER A 201 20.17 -53.76 30.51
N ASP A 202 20.88 -54.32 31.47
CA ASP A 202 21.97 -55.31 31.39
C ASP A 202 21.62 -56.59 30.60
#